data_AF-A0A8X6UM73-F1
#
_entry.id   AF-A0A8X6UM73-F1
#
_cell.length_a   1.000
_cell.length_b   1.000
_cell.length_c   1.000
_cell.angle_alpha   90.00
_cell.angle_beta   90.00
_cell.angle_gamma   90.00
#
_symmetry.space_group_name_H-M   'P 1'
#
loop_
_entity.id
_entity.type
_entity.pdbx_description
1 polymer ?
#
loop_
_entity_poly.entity_id
_entity_poly.type
_entity_poly.pdbx_seq_one_letter_code
_entity_poly.pdbx_strand_id
1 'polypeptide(L)' 'ICQYGCKNGGECVAPNKCVCRSGFSGKDCSQPHCDPACQNGGECVKPYFCHCPPGTRGNFCEKCKFLNKNTK' A
#
# COMPACT_ATOMS: atom_id res chain seq x y z
N ILE A 1 -5.06 11.75 -24.15
CA ILE A 1 -4.04 10.68 -24.26
C ILE A 1 -2.93 10.91 -23.24
N CYS A 2 -2.46 9.86 -22.56
CA CYS A 2 -1.50 9.92 -21.45
C CYS A 2 -0.10 9.60 -21.96
N GLN A 3 0.87 10.50 -21.77
CA GLN A 3 2.22 10.37 -22.30
C GLN A 3 3.00 9.18 -21.71
N TYR A 4 2.84 8.92 -20.41
CA TYR A 4 3.59 7.90 -19.67
C TYR A 4 2.81 6.60 -19.45
N GLY A 5 1.57 6.52 -19.97
CA GLY A 5 0.64 5.42 -19.72
C GLY A 5 0.14 5.34 -18.27
N CYS A 6 -0.96 4.63 -18.06
CA CYS A 6 -1.47 4.31 -16.72
C CYS A 6 -1.02 2.90 -16.34
N LYS A 7 -0.51 2.72 -15.12
CA LYS A 7 -0.04 1.45 -14.55
C LYS A 7 -1.19 0.69 -13.89
N ASN A 8 -0.92 -0.56 -13.51
CA ASN A 8 -1.81 -1.41 -12.71
C ASN A 8 -3.25 -1.52 -13.26
N GLY A 9 -3.38 -1.49 -14.59
CA GLY A 9 -4.67 -1.60 -15.28
C GLY A 9 -5.55 -0.35 -15.19
N GLY A 10 -4.98 0.81 -14.82
CA GLY A 10 -5.66 2.10 -14.89
C GLY A 10 -5.99 2.52 -16.33
N GLU A 11 -6.98 3.39 -16.48
CA GLU A 11 -7.51 3.83 -17.77
C GLU A 11 -7.21 5.31 -18.01
N CYS A 12 -6.72 5.64 -19.21
CA CYS A 12 -6.45 7.02 -19.57
C CYS A 12 -7.70 7.71 -20.12
N VAL A 13 -8.33 8.55 -19.31
CA VAL A 13 -9.59 9.22 -19.65
C VAL A 13 -9.42 10.64 -20.19
N ALA A 14 -8.27 11.28 -19.93
CA ALA A 14 -7.95 12.60 -20.47
C ALA A 14 -6.42 12.78 -20.57
N PRO A 15 -5.91 13.87 -21.19
CA PRO A 15 -4.47 14.14 -21.22
C PRO A 15 -3.85 14.09 -19.83
N ASN A 16 -2.90 13.17 -19.63
CA ASN A 16 -2.21 12.92 -18.35
C ASN A 16 -3.14 12.68 -17.14
N LYS A 17 -4.37 12.20 -17.38
CA LYS A 17 -5.34 11.88 -16.33
C LYS A 17 -5.68 10.39 -16.42
N CYS A 18 -5.22 9.64 -15.42
CA CYS A 18 -5.54 8.24 -15.23
C CYS A 18 -6.70 8.07 -14.23
N VAL A 19 -7.65 7.20 -14.56
CA VAL A 19 -8.58 6.62 -13.60
C VAL A 19 -7.98 5.31 -13.11
N CYS A 20 -7.73 5.22 -11.81
CA CYS A 20 -7.08 4.07 -11.20
C CYS A 20 -8.08 2.99 -10.81
N ARG A 21 -7.63 1.73 -10.88
CA ARG A 21 -8.39 0.63 -10.29
C ARG A 21 -8.40 0.74 -8.77
N SER A 22 -9.40 0.11 -8.15
CA SER A 22 -9.53 0.08 -6.69
C SER A 22 -8.24 -0.40 -6.03
N GLY A 23 -7.81 0.34 -5.02
CA GLY A 23 -6.56 0.07 -4.30
C GLY A 23 -5.29 0.61 -4.95
N PHE A 24 -5.37 1.41 -6.02
CA PHE A 24 -4.24 2.15 -6.59
C PHE A 24 -4.51 3.65 -6.67
N SER A 25 -3.44 4.43 -6.63
CA SER A 25 -3.46 5.89 -6.61
C SER A 25 -2.19 6.46 -7.26
N GLY A 26 -2.06 7.79 -7.26
CA GLY A 26 -0.98 8.51 -7.93
C GLY A 26 -1.32 8.88 -9.39
N LYS A 27 -0.49 9.72 -10.00
CA LYS A 27 -0.73 10.29 -11.33
C LYS A 27 -0.86 9.24 -12.43
N ASP A 28 -0.12 8.15 -12.30
CA ASP A 28 -0.08 7.03 -13.23
C ASP A 28 -0.61 5.73 -12.61
N CYS A 29 -1.30 5.79 -11.46
CA CYS A 29 -1.80 4.60 -10.75
C CYS A 29 -0.70 3.63 -10.28
N SER A 30 0.54 4.11 -10.12
CA SER A 30 1.67 3.30 -9.66
C SER A 30 1.66 3.04 -8.15
N GLN A 31 1.03 3.91 -7.36
CA GLN A 31 1.07 3.82 -5.90
C GLN A 31 -0.04 2.91 -5.37
N PRO A 32 0.29 1.80 -4.69
CA PRO A 32 -0.72 1.00 -4.00
C PRO A 32 -1.30 1.79 -2.82
N HIS A 33 -2.58 1.56 -2.57
CA HIS A 33 -3.32 2.16 -1.48
C HIS A 33 -3.69 1.09 -0.46
N CYS A 34 -3.41 1.36 0.81
CA CYS A 34 -3.79 0.52 1.94
C CYS A 34 -4.75 1.30 2.81
N ASP A 35 -5.97 0.78 2.95
CA ASP A 35 -6.99 1.28 3.87
C ASP A 35 -7.54 0.09 4.68
N PRO A 36 -7.29 0.01 6.00
CA PRO A 36 -6.53 0.97 6.81
C PRO A 36 -5.06 1.13 6.41
N ALA A 37 -4.47 2.27 6.75
CA ALA A 37 -3.05 2.52 6.53
C ALA A 37 -2.18 1.54 7.33
N CYS A 38 -1.05 1.12 6.75
CA CYS A 38 -0.06 0.31 7.45
C CYS A 38 0.50 1.08 8.66
N GLN A 39 0.53 0.42 9.82
CA GLN A 39 0.99 1.01 11.08
C GLN A 39 2.41 0.57 11.43
N ASN A 40 2.99 1.15 12.48
CA ASN A 40 4.29 0.77 13.04
C ASN A 40 5.43 0.68 12.01
N GLY A 41 5.43 1.59 11.01
CA GLY A 41 6.43 1.62 9.95
C GLY A 41 6.25 0.57 8.86
N GLY A 42 5.08 -0.06 8.76
CA GLY A 42 4.72 -0.95 7.67
C GLY A 42 4.67 -0.24 6.32
N GLU A 43 5.07 -0.94 5.26
CA GLU A 43 5.07 -0.43 3.89
C GLU A 43 3.90 -1.03 3.09
N CYS A 44 3.12 -0.19 2.42
CA CYS A 44 2.07 -0.66 1.52
C CYS A 44 2.72 -1.11 0.19
N VAL A 45 2.90 -2.42 0.01
CA VAL A 45 3.61 -2.97 -1.15
C VAL A 45 2.64 -3.40 -2.27
N LYS A 46 1.39 -3.65 -1.93
CA LYS A 46 0.28 -3.98 -2.84
C LYS A 46 -1.02 -3.43 -2.26
N PRO A 47 -2.08 -3.28 -3.08
CA PRO A 47 -3.39 -2.89 -2.58
C PRO A 47 -3.79 -3.70 -1.34
N TYR A 48 -4.11 -3.00 -0.25
CA TYR A 48 -4.55 -3.59 1.02
C TYR A 48 -3.55 -4.55 1.70
N PHE A 49 -2.30 -4.62 1.25
CA PHE A 49 -1.30 -5.54 1.79
C PHE A 49 -0.07 -4.78 2.28
N CYS A 50 0.19 -4.90 3.59
CA CYS A 50 1.33 -4.29 4.26
C CYS A 50 2.49 -5.28 4.42
N HIS A 51 3.69 -4.84 4.05
CA HIS A 51 4.93 -5.46 4.48
C HIS A 51 5.28 -4.94 5.87
N CYS A 52 5.35 -5.83 6.86
CA CYS A 52 5.59 -5.46 8.24
C CYS A 52 7.08 -5.54 8.59
N PRO A 53 7.66 -4.48 9.19
CA PRO A 53 9.04 -4.53 9.66
C PRO A 53 9.21 -5.56 10.78
N PRO A 54 10.45 -6.03 11.02
CA PRO A 54 10.75 -6.95 12.11
C PRO A 54 10.18 -6.47 13.45
N GLY A 55 9.61 -7.40 14.22
CA GLY A 55 9.00 -7.05 15.51
C GLY A 55 7.56 -6.52 15.42
N THR A 56 6.93 -6.51 14.25
CA THR A 56 5.50 -6.20 14.09
C THR A 56 4.76 -7.33 13.36
N ARG A 57 3.42 -7.32 13.42
CA ARG A 57 2.54 -8.30 12.77
C ARG A 57 1.12 -7.75 12.65
N GLY A 58 0.27 -8.49 11.96
CA GLY A 58 -1.11 -8.10 11.66
C GLY A 58 -1.26 -7.78 10.18
N ASN A 59 -2.50 -7.63 9.72
CA ASN A 59 -2.76 -7.33 8.31
C ASN A 59 -2.31 -5.91 7.94
N PHE A 60 -2.33 -5.01 8.92
CA PHE A 60 -1.93 -3.62 8.78
C PHE A 60 -0.76 -3.28 9.72
N CYS A 61 0.02 -4.30 10.10
CA CYS A 61 1.15 -4.18 11.03
C CYS A 61 0.79 -3.52 12.37
N GLU A 62 -0.46 -3.63 12.79
CA GLU A 62 -1.03 -2.93 13.94
C GLU A 62 -0.59 -3.52 15.29
N LYS A 63 0.04 -4.70 15.30
CA LYS A 63 0.48 -5.38 16.52
C LYS A 63 2.00 -5.44 16.58
N CYS A 64 2.59 -4.83 17.61
CA CYS A 64 3.99 -5.05 17.93
C CYS A 64 4.18 -6.45 18.54
N LYS A 65 5.07 -7.27 17.99
CA LYS A 65 5.61 -8.48 18.63
C LYS A 65 6.67 -8.09 19.68
N PHE A 66 6.34 -7.24 20.64
CA PHE A 66 7.10 -7.20 21.89
C PHE A 66 6.47 -8.20 22.86
N LEU A 67 6.84 -9.46 22.71
CA LEU A 67 6.69 -10.42 23.79
C LEU A 67 8.03 -11.12 23.97
N ASN A 68 8.94 -10.46 24.68
CA ASN A 68 9.56 -11.18 25.79
C ASN A 68 8.40 -11.58 26.71
N LYS A 69 7.83 -12.77 26.49
CA LYS A 69 7.05 -13.43 27.54
C LYS A 69 8.07 -13.79 28.62
N ASN A 70 8.26 -12.89 29.58
CA ASN A 70 8.93 -13.14 30.86
C ASN A 70 10.11 -14.12 30.78
N THR A 71 11.31 -13.62 30.47
CA THR A 71 12.51 -14.16 31.11
C THR A 71 12.46 -13.68 32.55
N LYS A 72 11.69 -14.39 33.39
CA LYS A 72 11.81 -14.34 34.84
C LYS A 72 12.51 -15.62 35.27
#